data_AF-A0A7J6X281-F1
#
_entry.id   AF-A0A7J6X281-F1
#
_cell.length_a   1.000
_cell.length_b   1.000
_cell.length_c   1.000
_cell.angle_alpha   90.00
_cell.angle_beta   90.00
_cell.angle_gamma   90.00
#
_symmetry.space_group_name_H-M   'P 1'
#
loop_
_entity.id
_entity.type
_entity.pdbx_description
1 polymer ?
#
loop_
_entity_poly.entity_id
_entity_poly.type
_entity_poly.pdbx_seq_one_letter_code
_entity_poly.pdbx_strand_id
1 'polypeptide(L)'
;MSCNDVCLPYTEEGLGIRNLETVNHVANMRHIWHIVSKKKNLCVEWVTRKHIRGRHFWLMPISAESSWIWRSFVKERDKAAHFIQHQIGNGRVTNMWLDP
;
A
#
# COMPACT_ATOMS: atom_id res chain seq x y z
N MET A 1 11.18 26.61 -7.70
CA MET A 1 11.73 25.28 -8.06
C MET A 1 10.80 24.23 -7.46
N SER A 2 10.15 23.43 -8.31
CA SER A 2 9.24 22.37 -7.89
C SER A 2 10.02 21.11 -7.47
N CYS A 3 9.40 20.25 -6.67
CA CYS A 3 9.95 18.93 -6.35
C CYS A 3 10.22 18.12 -7.62
N ASN A 4 9.41 18.31 -8.67
CA ASN A 4 9.58 17.62 -9.95
C ASN A 4 10.88 18.04 -10.64
N ASP A 5 11.17 19.34 -10.72
CA ASP A 5 12.37 19.87 -11.37
C ASP A 5 13.65 19.43 -10.64
N VAL A 6 13.61 19.43 -9.31
CA VAL A 6 14.76 19.04 -8.46
C VAL A 6 15.05 17.53 -8.53
N CYS A 7 14.01 16.71 -8.72
CA CYS A 7 14.17 15.25 -8.75
C CYS A 7 14.59 14.69 -10.12
N LEU A 8 14.72 15.54 -11.13
CA LEU A 8 15.26 15.12 -12.43
C LEU A 8 16.72 14.67 -12.29
N PRO A 9 17.21 13.79 -13.16
CA PRO A 9 18.63 13.46 -13.23
C PRO A 9 19.49 14.71 -13.46
N TYR A 10 20.76 14.65 -13.06
CA TYR A 10 21.72 15.74 -13.34
C TYR A 10 21.82 16.09 -14.83
N THR A 11 21.57 15.13 -15.72
CA THR A 11 21.56 15.34 -17.18
C THR A 11 20.39 16.20 -17.67
N GLU A 12 19.35 16.35 -16.87
CA GLU A 12 18.15 17.14 -17.14
C GLU A 12 18.07 18.36 -16.20
N GLU A 13 19.23 18.86 -15.75
CA GLU A 13 19.37 20.03 -14.88
C GLU A 13 18.75 19.88 -13.48
N GLY A 14 18.43 18.64 -13.05
CA GLY A 14 17.97 18.34 -11.70
C GLY A 14 19.12 17.98 -10.74
N LEU A 15 18.78 17.65 -9.49
CA LEU A 15 19.73 17.23 -8.45
C LEU A 15 19.90 15.70 -8.38
N GLY A 16 19.21 14.93 -9.22
CA GLY A 16 19.25 13.46 -9.19
C GLY A 16 18.69 12.83 -7.92
N ILE A 17 17.95 13.59 -7.11
CA ILE A 17 17.32 13.12 -5.87
C ILE A 17 16.00 12.43 -6.22
N ARG A 18 15.61 11.38 -5.47
CA ARG A 18 14.33 10.71 -5.70
C ARG A 18 13.18 11.56 -5.19
N ASN A 19 12.10 11.63 -5.98
CA ASN A 19 10.85 12.26 -5.55
C ASN A 19 10.27 11.51 -4.35
N LEU A 20 10.14 12.20 -3.22
CA LEU A 20 9.69 11.61 -1.96
C LEU A 20 8.24 11.13 -2.02
N GLU A 21 7.37 11.84 -2.74
CA GLU A 21 5.98 11.43 -2.96
C GLU A 21 5.92 10.12 -3.74
N THR A 22 6.69 10.02 -4.83
CA THR A 22 6.79 8.77 -5.61
C THR A 22 7.33 7.62 -4.76
N VAL A 23 8.39 7.85 -3.99
CA VAL A 23 8.98 6.82 -3.11
C VAL A 23 7.98 6.39 -2.04
N ASN A 24 7.22 7.32 -1.46
CA ASN A 24 6.19 7.03 -0.46
C ASN A 24 5.06 6.18 -1.07
N HIS A 25 4.59 6.51 -2.27
CA HIS A 25 3.60 5.70 -2.99
C HIS A 25 4.11 4.28 -3.23
N VAL A 26 5.32 4.11 -3.77
CA VAL A 26 5.90 2.78 -4.02
C VAL A 26 6.05 1.98 -2.72
N ALA A 27 6.48 2.64 -1.63
CA ALA A 27 6.59 2.00 -0.32
C ALA A 27 5.22 1.53 0.20
N ASN A 28 4.20 2.39 0.12
CA ASN A 28 2.84 2.06 0.52
C ASN A 28 2.28 0.89 -0.30
N MET A 29 2.44 0.90 -1.63
CA MET A 29 2.05 -0.21 -2.51
C MET A 29 2.69 -1.53 -2.09
N ARG A 30 4.00 -1.52 -1.80
CA ARG A 30 4.71 -2.71 -1.32
C ARG A 30 4.18 -3.21 0.01
N HIS A 31 3.86 -2.31 0.94
CA HIS A 31 3.27 -2.68 2.22
C HIS A 31 1.87 -3.26 2.08
N ILE A 32 1.02 -2.63 1.25
CA ILE A 32 -0.32 -3.14 0.93
C ILE A 32 -0.23 -4.54 0.33
N TRP A 33 0.66 -4.74 -0.65
CA TRP A 33 0.92 -6.06 -1.24
C TRP A 33 1.28 -7.11 -0.18
N HIS A 34 2.18 -6.78 0.76
CA HIS A 34 2.54 -7.70 1.84
C HIS A 34 1.36 -8.03 2.76
N ILE A 35 0.48 -7.06 3.04
CA ILE A 35 -0.72 -7.25 3.86
C ILE A 35 -1.68 -8.21 3.15
N VAL A 36 -2.03 -7.93 1.89
CA VAL A 36 -3.04 -8.71 1.14
C VAL A 36 -2.52 -10.11 0.80
N SER A 37 -1.23 -10.23 0.48
CA SER A 37 -0.56 -11.52 0.23
C SER A 37 -0.28 -12.30 1.52
N LYS A 38 -0.68 -11.79 2.68
CA LYS A 38 -0.48 -12.41 4.01
C LYS A 38 0.98 -12.82 4.24
N LYS A 39 1.93 -11.98 3.82
CA LYS A 39 3.36 -12.26 3.95
C LYS A 39 3.70 -12.46 5.43
N LYS A 40 4.32 -13.58 5.76
CA LYS A 40 4.75 -13.90 7.13
C LYS A 40 5.89 -12.97 7.56
N ASN A 41 5.56 -11.88 8.24
CA ASN A 41 6.50 -11.01 8.92
C ASN A 41 5.81 -10.26 10.06
N LEU A 42 6.59 -9.77 11.01
CA LEU A 42 6.10 -9.13 12.23
C LEU A 42 5.21 -7.91 11.94
N CYS A 43 5.57 -7.10 10.94
CA CYS A 43 4.80 -5.91 10.57
C CYS A 43 3.39 -6.28 10.11
N VAL A 44 3.28 -7.23 9.18
CA VAL A 44 1.99 -7.71 8.65
C VAL A 44 1.17 -8.37 9.74
N GLU A 45 1.78 -9.19 10.61
CA GLU A 45 1.07 -9.83 11.72
C GLU A 45 0.55 -8.80 12.73
N TRP A 46 1.37 -7.82 13.09
CA TRP A 46 0.98 -6.73 13.99
C TRP A 46 -0.16 -5.89 13.40
N VAL A 47 -0.03 -5.47 12.13
CA VAL A 47 -1.07 -4.72 11.43
C VAL A 47 -2.37 -5.51 11.34
N THR A 48 -2.29 -6.80 11.03
CA THR A 48 -3.46 -7.68 10.91
C THR A 48 -4.18 -7.78 12.26
N ARG A 49 -3.44 -7.96 13.36
CA ARG A 49 -4.01 -8.05 14.71
C ARG A 49 -4.55 -6.71 15.22
N LYS A 50 -3.84 -5.61 14.98
CA LYS A 50 -4.18 -4.30 15.55
C LYS A 50 -5.25 -3.55 14.75
N HIS A 51 -5.11 -3.52 13.42
CA HIS A 51 -5.94 -2.69 12.55
C HIS A 51 -7.05 -3.49 11.85
N ILE A 52 -6.70 -4.62 11.23
CA ILE A 52 -7.64 -5.39 10.42
C ILE A 52 -8.64 -6.15 11.29
N ARG A 53 -8.16 -6.84 12.34
CA ARG A 53 -8.99 -7.55 13.34
C ARG A 53 -9.99 -8.52 12.70
N GLY A 54 -9.55 -9.27 11.69
CA GLY A 54 -10.38 -10.25 10.97
C GLY A 54 -11.33 -9.67 9.93
N ARG A 55 -11.32 -8.36 9.69
CA ARG A 55 -12.09 -7.71 8.62
C ARG A 55 -11.35 -7.81 7.27
N HIS A 56 -12.04 -7.48 6.18
CA HIS A 56 -11.40 -7.39 4.86
C HIS A 56 -10.68 -6.05 4.71
N PHE A 57 -9.41 -6.09 4.31
CA PHE A 57 -8.56 -4.90 4.12
C PHE A 57 -9.23 -3.86 3.20
N TRP A 58 -9.83 -4.30 2.10
CA TRP A 58 -10.45 -3.45 1.08
C TRP A 58 -11.67 -2.65 1.57
N LEU A 59 -12.33 -3.13 2.63
CA LEU A 59 -13.51 -2.51 3.23
C LEU A 59 -13.19 -1.71 4.50
N MET A 60 -11.91 -1.57 4.85
CA MET A 60 -11.52 -0.89 6.09
C MET A 60 -11.81 0.61 6.02
N PRO A 61 -12.55 1.19 6.98
CA PRO A 61 -12.76 2.63 7.01
C PRO A 61 -11.48 3.35 7.45
N ILE A 62 -11.32 4.58 6.98
CA ILE A 62 -10.28 5.49 7.48
C ILE A 62 -10.76 6.04 8.82
N SER A 63 -10.21 5.53 9.92
CA SER A 63 -10.49 6.06 11.27
C SER A 63 -9.55 7.22 11.61
N ALA A 64 -10.10 8.31 12.14
CA ALA A 64 -9.32 9.44 12.64
C ALA A 64 -8.40 9.05 13.81
N GLU A 65 -8.80 8.06 14.62
CA GLU A 65 -8.04 7.56 15.77
C GLU A 65 -6.89 6.62 15.37
N SER A 66 -6.81 6.23 14.10
CA SER A 66 -5.74 5.35 13.62
C SER A 66 -4.44 6.10 13.35
N SER A 67 -3.33 5.36 13.40
CA SER A 67 -2.00 5.92 13.14
C SER A 67 -1.93 6.55 11.74
N TRP A 68 -1.11 7.60 11.60
CA TRP A 68 -0.95 8.29 10.31
C TRP A 68 -0.53 7.33 9.19
N ILE A 69 0.38 6.40 9.48
CA ILE A 69 0.85 5.37 8.53
C ILE A 69 -0.30 4.47 8.08
N TRP A 70 -1.13 3.98 9.00
CA TRP A 70 -2.29 3.15 8.65
C TRP A 70 -3.27 3.90 7.75
N ARG A 71 -3.54 5.17 8.06
CA ARG A 71 -4.38 6.02 7.20
C ARG A 71 -3.78 6.17 5.80
N SER A 72 -2.46 6.26 5.69
CA SER A 72 -1.77 6.31 4.38
C SER A 72 -2.03 5.04 3.57
N PHE A 73 -1.92 3.86 4.18
CA PHE A 73 -2.20 2.59 3.50
C PHE A 73 -3.65 2.49 3.04
N VAL A 74 -4.61 2.84 3.91
CA VAL A 74 -6.04 2.76 3.57
C VAL A 74 -6.44 3.79 2.51
N LYS A 75 -5.78 4.95 2.44
CA LYS A 75 -5.99 5.95 1.38
C LYS A 75 -5.48 5.49 0.01
N GLU A 76 -4.41 4.69 -0.01
CA GLU A 76 -3.82 4.19 -1.26
C GLU A 76 -4.42 2.85 -1.73
N ARG A 77 -5.33 2.24 -0.94
CA ARG A 77 -5.91 0.93 -1.25
C ARG A 77 -6.55 0.87 -2.64
N ASP A 78 -7.27 1.92 -3.04
CA ASP A 78 -8.00 1.93 -4.30
C ASP A 78 -7.01 1.94 -5.47
N LYS A 79 -5.93 2.71 -5.37
CA LYS A 79 -4.83 2.67 -6.34
C LYS A 79 -4.17 1.29 -6.37
N ALA A 80 -3.89 0.70 -5.20
CA ALA A 80 -3.27 -0.62 -5.11
C ALA A 80 -4.13 -1.73 -5.74
N ALA A 81 -5.46 -1.65 -5.59
CA ALA A 81 -6.39 -2.60 -6.19
C ALA A 81 -6.26 -2.70 -7.72
N HIS A 82 -5.91 -1.62 -8.41
CA HIS A 82 -5.69 -1.63 -9.86
C HIS A 82 -4.44 -2.43 -10.29
N PHE A 83 -3.49 -2.65 -9.38
CA PHE A 83 -2.23 -3.33 -9.67
C PHE A 83 -2.14 -4.73 -9.06
N ILE A 84 -3.16 -5.14 -8.29
CA ILE A 84 -3.17 -6.40 -7.57
C ILE A 84 -4.15 -7.34 -8.25
N GLN A 85 -3.66 -8.50 -8.67
CA GLN A 85 -4.47 -9.56 -9.26
C GLN A 85 -4.28 -10.84 -8.45
N HIS A 86 -5.38 -11.56 -8.23
CA HIS A 86 -5.35 -12.84 -7.54
C HIS A 86 -5.18 -14.00 -8.53
N GLN A 87 -4.16 -14.83 -8.30
CA GLN A 87 -4.10 -16.14 -8.95
C GLN A 87 -4.98 -17.12 -8.18
N ILE A 88 -6.15 -17.40 -8.72
CA ILE A 88 -7.15 -18.27 -8.10
C ILE A 88 -6.72 -19.73 -8.30
N GLY A 89 -6.31 -20.38 -7.21
CA GLY A 89 -6.12 -21.83 -7.15
C GLY A 89 -7.43 -22.53 -6.77
N ASN A 90 -7.43 -23.19 -5.60
CA ASN A 90 -8.63 -23.86 -5.06
C ASN A 90 -9.67 -22.92 -4.41
N GLY A 91 -9.52 -21.61 -4.54
CA GLY A 91 -10.44 -20.59 -4.03
C GLY A 91 -10.50 -20.40 -2.50
N ARG A 92 -9.83 -21.21 -1.68
CA ARG A 92 -9.95 -21.15 -0.21
C ARG A 92 -9.38 -19.88 0.43
N VAL A 93 -8.52 -19.16 -0.28
CA VAL A 93 -7.79 -17.99 0.25
C VAL A 93 -8.16 -16.68 -0.42
N THR A 94 -9.09 -16.71 -1.38
CA THR A 94 -9.52 -15.56 -2.19
C THR A 94 -11.03 -15.39 -2.02
N ASN A 95 -11.48 -14.17 -1.75
CA ASN A 95 -12.89 -13.81 -1.68
C ASN A 95 -13.32 -13.14 -2.99
N MET A 96 -14.10 -13.86 -3.79
CA MET A 96 -14.58 -13.40 -5.11
C MET A 96 -15.27 -12.03 -5.11
N TRP A 97 -15.91 -11.66 -4.01
CA TRP A 97 -16.71 -10.43 -3.93
C TRP A 97 -15.94 -9.25 -3.36
N LEU A 98 -14.88 -9.52 -2.60
CA LEU A 98 -14.19 -8.52 -1.78
C LEU A 98 -12.76 -8.27 -2.21
N ASP A 99 -12.12 -9.25 -2.83
CA ASP A 99 -10.78 -9.10 -3.39
C ASP A 99 -10.85 -8.59 -4.84
N PRO A 100 -9.96 -7.65 -5.23
CA PRO A 100 -9.86 -7.16 -6.60
C PRO A 100 -9.29 -8.20 -7.57
#